data_AF-A0A948G8K3-F1
#
_entry.id   AF-A0A948G8K3-F1
#
_cell.length_a   1.000
_cell.length_b   1.000
_cell.length_c   1.000
_cell.angle_alpha   90.00
_cell.angle_beta   90.00
_cell.angle_gamma   90.00
#
_symmetry.space_group_name_H-M   'P 1'
#
loop_
_entity.id
_entity.type
_entity.pdbx_description
1 polymer ?
#
loop_
_entity_poly.entity_id
_entity_poly.type
_entity_poly.pdbx_seq_one_letter_code
_entity_poly.pdbx_strand_id
1 'polypeptide(L)'
;MNTEHDRVARRTTITTAVVFTLLVSVMSAIGAGASYRSATHGTNVLIEIGNLPVIADLRRLVLGESANAKDPIATPDGRLNIMVFGIGGFGHEGSELTDTIILASIDPNDKKIGLLSIPRDTAFPLG
;
A
#
# COMPACT_ATOMS: atom_id res chain seq x y z
N MET A 1 59.58 21.90 -17.82
CA MET A 1 58.38 22.71 -17.54
C MET A 1 57.11 21.84 -17.43
N ASN A 2 57.19 20.62 -16.87
CA ASN A 2 56.07 19.65 -16.84
C ASN A 2 55.69 19.17 -15.42
N THR A 3 56.41 19.58 -14.37
CA THR A 3 56.28 18.98 -13.03
C THR A 3 55.13 19.54 -12.18
N GLU A 4 54.64 20.74 -12.49
CA GLU A 4 53.50 21.38 -11.80
C GLU A 4 52.17 20.78 -12.28
N HIS A 5 52.00 20.59 -13.59
CA HIS A 5 50.78 20.04 -14.19
C HIS A 5 50.47 18.61 -13.70
N ASP A 6 51.49 17.76 -13.57
CA ASP A 6 51.32 16.38 -13.09
C ASP A 6 50.91 16.30 -11.61
N ARG A 7 51.36 17.25 -10.78
CA ARG A 7 50.99 17.30 -9.35
C ARG A 7 49.54 17.73 -9.14
N VAL A 8 49.04 18.66 -9.96
CA VAL A 8 47.65 19.11 -9.91
C VAL A 8 46.71 18.00 -10.40
N ALA A 9 47.06 17.33 -11.50
CA ALA A 9 46.27 16.22 -12.06
C ALA A 9 46.11 15.04 -11.08
N ARG A 10 47.19 14.66 -10.37
CA ARG A 10 47.12 13.56 -9.39
C ARG A 10 46.23 13.88 -8.18
N ARG A 11 46.22 15.13 -7.72
CA ARG A 11 45.38 15.54 -6.58
C ARG A 11 43.89 15.55 -6.95
N THR A 12 43.54 16.03 -8.13
CA THR A 12 42.15 16.05 -8.60
C THR A 12 41.58 14.66 -8.84
N THR A 13 42.36 13.72 -9.41
CA THR A 13 41.95 12.32 -9.57
C THR A 13 41.71 11.61 -8.24
N ILE A 14 42.56 11.85 -7.23
CA ILE A 14 42.36 11.27 -5.90
C ILE A 14 41.11 11.85 -5.24
N THR A 15 40.89 13.17 -5.34
CA THR A 15 39.69 13.78 -4.75
C THR A 15 38.39 13.31 -5.41
N THR A 16 38.36 13.14 -6.74
CA THR A 16 37.16 12.63 -7.41
C THR A 16 36.90 11.17 -7.08
N ALA A 17 37.94 10.34 -6.97
CA ALA A 17 37.81 8.95 -6.54
C ALA A 17 37.25 8.85 -5.11
N VAL A 18 37.77 9.65 -4.17
CA VAL A 18 37.29 9.67 -2.78
C VAL A 18 35.82 10.11 -2.70
N VAL A 19 35.45 11.17 -3.42
CA VAL A 19 34.06 11.64 -3.48
C VAL A 19 33.14 10.57 -4.06
N PHE A 20 33.56 9.92 -5.14
CA PHE A 20 32.79 8.84 -5.76
C PHE A 20 32.60 7.65 -4.81
N THR A 21 33.65 7.20 -4.13
CA THR A 21 33.57 6.12 -3.14
C THR A 21 32.66 6.49 -1.98
N LEU A 22 32.72 7.73 -1.50
CA LEU A 22 31.85 8.20 -0.42
C LEU A 22 30.39 8.21 -0.88
N LEU A 23 30.09 8.68 -2.09
CA LEU A 23 28.74 8.69 -2.65
C LEU A 23 28.17 7.27 -2.80
N VAL A 24 28.98 6.33 -3.30
CA VAL A 24 28.59 4.91 -3.42
C VAL A 24 28.34 4.29 -2.05
N SER A 25 29.17 4.57 -1.05
CA SER A 25 28.98 4.06 0.31
C SER A 25 27.67 4.55 0.94
N VAL A 26 27.31 5.82 0.71
CA VAL A 26 26.05 6.41 1.20
C VAL A 26 24.86 5.75 0.51
N MET A 27 24.91 5.58 -0.82
CA MET A 27 23.84 4.90 -1.56
C MET A 27 23.66 3.45 -1.13
N SER A 28 24.75 2.72 -0.89
CA SER A 28 24.69 1.34 -0.43
C SER A 28 24.13 1.22 0.99
N ALA A 29 24.46 2.16 1.89
CA ALA A 29 23.91 2.20 3.24
C ALA A 29 22.41 2.51 3.26
N ILE A 30 21.96 3.47 2.43
CA ILE A 30 20.54 3.80 2.26
C ILE A 30 19.79 2.61 1.68
N GLY A 31 20.34 1.96 0.64
CA GLY A 31 19.75 0.77 0.03
C GLY A 31 19.63 -0.41 0.99
N ALA A 32 20.66 -0.68 1.79
CA ALA A 32 20.63 -1.72 2.81
C ALA A 32 19.60 -1.43 3.91
N GLY A 33 19.52 -0.19 4.39
CA GLY A 33 18.53 0.23 5.37
C GLY A 33 17.10 0.12 4.86
N ALA A 34 16.84 0.60 3.63
CA ALA A 34 15.54 0.48 2.98
C ALA A 34 15.15 -1.00 2.76
N SER A 35 16.10 -1.84 2.31
CA SER A 35 15.87 -3.27 2.11
C SER A 35 15.54 -3.99 3.42
N TYR A 36 16.25 -3.70 4.52
CA TYR A 36 15.98 -4.28 5.83
C TYR A 36 14.59 -3.90 6.37
N ARG A 37 14.19 -2.63 6.20
CA ARG A 37 12.85 -2.17 6.60
C ARG A 37 11.76 -2.81 5.74
N SER A 38 11.98 -2.94 4.43
CA SER A 38 11.06 -3.61 3.50
C SER A 38 10.90 -5.10 3.81
N ALA A 39 12.00 -5.82 4.09
CA ALA A 39 11.97 -7.24 4.42
C ALA A 39 11.23 -7.55 5.72
N THR A 40 11.27 -6.62 6.69
CA THR A 40 10.60 -6.78 8.00
C THR A 40 9.14 -6.32 8.00
N HIS A 41 8.80 -5.30 7.20
CA HIS A 41 7.44 -4.73 7.15
C HIS A 41 6.59 -5.23 5.97
N GLY A 42 7.14 -6.09 5.10
CA GLY A 42 6.41 -6.73 3.99
C GLY A 42 5.90 -5.77 2.91
N THR A 43 6.25 -4.49 3.00
CA THR A 43 5.86 -3.45 2.05
C THR A 43 6.92 -3.26 0.98
N ASN A 44 6.48 -3.20 -0.28
CA ASN A 44 7.36 -3.00 -1.43
C ASN A 44 7.98 -1.59 -1.41
N VAL A 45 9.30 -1.48 -1.60
CA VAL A 45 10.06 -0.21 -1.67
C VAL A 45 9.43 0.82 -2.63
N LEU A 46 8.79 0.34 -3.69
CA LEU A 46 8.08 1.17 -4.66
C LEU A 46 6.85 1.90 -4.05
N ILE A 47 6.17 1.29 -3.09
CA ILE A 47 5.03 1.89 -2.36
C ILE A 47 5.54 2.90 -1.32
N GLU A 48 6.68 2.62 -0.68
CA GLU A 48 7.30 3.54 0.28
C GLU A 48 7.80 4.83 -0.39
N ILE A 49 8.43 4.74 -1.56
CA ILE A 49 8.80 5.90 -2.39
C ILE A 49 7.55 6.67 -2.84
N GLY A 50 6.47 5.94 -3.15
CA GLY A 50 5.17 6.53 -3.50
C GLY A 50 4.50 7.32 -2.37
N ASN A 51 4.86 7.04 -1.11
CA ASN A 51 4.32 7.66 0.10
C ASN A 51 5.20 8.80 0.66
N LEU A 52 6.26 9.20 -0.04
CA LEU A 52 7.00 10.42 0.32
C LEU A 52 6.08 11.65 0.19
N PRO A 53 6.06 12.58 1.16
CA PRO A 53 5.08 13.68 1.21
C PRO A 53 5.03 14.50 -0.08
N VAL A 54 6.20 14.82 -0.63
CA VAL A 54 6.35 15.63 -1.85
C VAL A 54 5.81 14.90 -3.10
N ILE A 55 6.03 13.60 -3.19
CA ILE A 55 5.58 12.77 -4.33
C ILE A 55 4.08 12.52 -4.23
N ALA A 56 3.56 12.33 -3.01
CA ALA A 56 2.15 12.18 -2.75
C ALA A 56 1.35 13.43 -3.18
N ASP A 57 1.86 14.63 -2.88
CA ASP A 57 1.19 15.88 -3.25
C ASP A 57 1.22 16.16 -4.76
N LEU A 58 2.33 15.85 -5.44
CA LEU A 58 2.43 15.90 -6.90
C LEU A 58 1.45 14.94 -7.58
N ARG A 59 1.33 13.70 -7.07
CA ARG A 59 0.37 12.72 -7.60
C ARG A 59 -1.07 13.16 -7.35
N ARG A 60 -1.38 13.79 -6.23
CA ARG A 60 -2.72 14.35 -5.93
C ARG A 60 -3.12 15.44 -6.92
N LEU A 61 -2.16 16.30 -7.28
CA LEU A 61 -2.39 17.40 -8.22
C LEU A 61 -2.54 16.92 -9.68
N VAL A 62 -1.77 15.91 -10.08
CA VAL A 62 -1.76 15.40 -11.47
C VAL A 62 -2.83 14.36 -11.72
N LEU A 63 -3.12 13.50 -10.75
CA LEU A 63 -4.02 12.34 -10.94
C LEU A 63 -5.43 12.54 -10.39
N GLY A 64 -5.68 13.63 -9.64
CA GLY A 64 -7.01 13.94 -9.09
C GLY A 64 -7.47 12.94 -8.03
N GLU A 65 -7.58 13.42 -6.80
CA GLU A 65 -8.44 12.88 -5.72
C GLU A 65 -8.71 11.36 -5.70
N SER A 66 -7.65 10.56 -5.57
CA SER A 66 -7.77 9.15 -5.16
C SER A 66 -6.60 8.66 -4.29
N ALA A 67 -5.85 9.60 -3.70
CA ALA A 67 -4.69 9.31 -2.85
C ALA A 67 -4.85 9.84 -1.41
N ASN A 68 -6.10 10.02 -0.97
CA ASN A 68 -6.41 10.29 0.43
C ASN A 68 -7.77 9.73 0.87
N ALA A 69 -8.17 8.58 0.30
CA ALA A 69 -8.88 7.64 1.14
C ALA A 69 -7.80 7.01 2.02
N LYS A 70 -7.56 7.57 3.21
CA LYS A 70 -7.26 6.79 4.42
C LYS A 70 -7.97 5.46 4.22
N ASP A 71 -7.22 4.35 4.08
CA ASP A 71 -7.60 3.13 3.34
C ASP A 71 -9.09 3.06 2.98
N PRO A 72 -9.50 2.70 1.75
CA PRO A 72 -10.92 2.45 1.48
C PRO A 72 -11.56 1.37 2.38
N ILE A 73 -10.77 0.71 3.24
CA ILE A 73 -11.12 -0.28 4.26
C ILE A 73 -10.85 0.23 5.71
N ALA A 74 -10.42 1.48 5.91
CA ALA A 74 -10.20 2.08 7.23
C ALA A 74 -11.53 2.39 7.92
N THR A 75 -12.18 1.36 8.43
CA THR A 75 -13.32 1.47 9.32
C THR A 75 -12.87 2.00 10.69
N PRO A 76 -13.74 2.75 11.41
CA PRO A 76 -13.40 3.32 12.72
C PRO A 76 -12.96 2.27 13.77
N ASP A 77 -13.42 1.04 13.62
CA ASP A 77 -13.14 -0.11 14.49
C ASP A 77 -12.11 -1.09 13.89
N GLY A 78 -11.60 -0.82 12.68
CA GLY A 78 -10.66 -1.68 11.98
C GLY A 78 -11.24 -3.01 11.48
N ARG A 79 -12.57 -3.18 11.51
CA ARG A 79 -13.27 -4.38 11.00
C ARG A 79 -13.87 -4.12 9.62
N LEU A 80 -13.71 -5.05 8.70
CA LEU A 80 -14.34 -5.01 7.39
C LEU A 80 -15.63 -5.85 7.42
N ASN A 81 -16.78 -5.23 7.17
CA ASN A 81 -18.06 -5.92 7.10
C ASN A 81 -18.54 -5.98 5.64
N ILE A 82 -18.74 -7.18 5.13
CA ILE A 82 -19.18 -7.46 3.76
C ILE A 82 -20.54 -8.15 3.84
N MET A 83 -21.55 -7.59 3.18
CA MET A 83 -22.85 -8.24 3.01
C MET A 83 -22.86 -9.04 1.71
N VAL A 84 -23.21 -10.30 1.79
CA VAL A 84 -23.29 -11.23 0.65
C VAL A 84 -24.74 -11.59 0.43
N PHE A 85 -25.20 -11.42 -0.81
CA PHE A 85 -26.54 -11.78 -1.26
C PHE A 85 -26.46 -12.92 -2.28
N GLY A 86 -27.28 -13.95 -2.10
CA GLY A 86 -27.47 -15.03 -3.07
C GLY A 86 -28.83 -14.90 -3.73
N ILE A 87 -28.85 -14.67 -5.04
CA ILE A 87 -30.07 -14.60 -5.87
C ILE A 87 -30.26 -15.90 -6.65
N GLY A 88 -31.52 -16.28 -6.88
CA GLY A 88 -31.90 -17.55 -7.51
C GLY A 88 -31.42 -17.73 -8.96
N GLY A 89 -31.18 -16.63 -9.71
CA GLY A 89 -30.70 -16.68 -11.10
C GLY A 89 -31.81 -16.67 -12.15
N PHE A 90 -31.47 -16.43 -13.42
CA PHE A 90 -32.42 -16.23 -14.52
C PHE A 90 -33.08 -17.53 -15.01
N GLY A 91 -34.35 -17.45 -15.42
CA GLY A 91 -35.04 -18.53 -16.17
C GLY A 91 -36.17 -19.25 -15.43
N HIS A 92 -36.57 -18.78 -14.25
CA HIS A 92 -37.65 -19.35 -13.43
C HIS A 92 -38.36 -18.28 -12.60
N GLU A 93 -39.58 -18.57 -12.16
CA GLU A 93 -40.32 -17.66 -11.26
C GLU A 93 -39.55 -17.45 -9.96
N GLY A 94 -39.39 -16.19 -9.55
CA GLY A 94 -38.60 -15.82 -8.37
C GLY A 94 -37.11 -15.62 -8.62
N SER A 95 -36.67 -15.39 -9.85
CA SER A 95 -35.25 -15.18 -10.22
C SER A 95 -34.51 -14.08 -9.45
N GLU A 96 -35.25 -13.06 -8.99
CA GLU A 96 -34.71 -11.92 -8.23
C GLU A 96 -34.80 -12.10 -6.70
N LEU A 97 -35.37 -13.22 -6.22
CA LEU A 97 -35.46 -13.49 -4.79
C LEU A 97 -34.08 -13.76 -4.22
N THR A 98 -33.78 -13.10 -3.11
CA THR A 98 -32.55 -13.33 -2.34
C THR A 98 -32.81 -14.40 -1.31
N ASP A 99 -32.32 -15.60 -1.55
CA ASP A 99 -32.48 -16.75 -0.64
C ASP A 99 -31.35 -16.85 0.40
N THR A 100 -30.31 -16.04 0.25
CA THR A 100 -29.16 -16.05 1.16
C THR A 100 -28.72 -14.63 1.46
N ILE A 101 -28.71 -14.28 2.75
CA ILE A 101 -28.12 -13.04 3.26
C ILE A 101 -27.07 -13.47 4.28
N ILE A 102 -25.79 -13.15 4.01
CA ILE A 102 -24.69 -13.45 4.94
C ILE A 102 -23.91 -12.17 5.19
N LEU A 103 -23.76 -11.81 6.46
CA LEU A 103 -22.83 -10.77 6.90
C LEU A 103 -21.50 -11.41 7.28
N ALA A 104 -20.45 -11.10 6.54
CA ALA A 104 -19.08 -11.48 6.84
C ALA A 104 -18.34 -10.32 7.51
N SER A 105 -17.91 -10.52 8.75
CA SER A 105 -17.10 -9.57 9.51
C SER A 105 -15.68 -10.07 9.60
N ILE A 106 -14.74 -9.31 9.05
CA ILE A 106 -13.33 -9.64 8.98
C ILE A 106 -12.58 -8.72 9.94
N ASP A 107 -11.85 -9.33 10.88
CA ASP A 107 -10.92 -8.65 11.77
C ASP A 107 -9.48 -8.95 11.33
N PRO A 108 -8.84 -8.04 10.56
CA PRO A 108 -7.48 -8.24 10.09
C PRO A 108 -6.44 -8.17 11.22
N ASN A 109 -6.76 -7.50 12.34
CA ASN A 109 -5.85 -7.37 13.48
C ASN A 109 -5.75 -8.70 14.23
N ASP A 110 -6.90 -9.31 14.52
CA ASP A 110 -7.00 -10.59 15.22
C ASP A 110 -6.94 -11.81 14.29
N LYS A 111 -6.94 -11.60 12.96
CA LYS A 111 -7.03 -12.64 11.92
C LYS A 111 -8.26 -13.55 12.10
N LYS A 112 -9.40 -12.96 12.45
CA LYS A 112 -10.67 -13.67 12.67
C LYS A 112 -11.69 -13.31 11.60
N ILE A 113 -12.54 -14.26 11.28
CA ILE A 113 -13.69 -14.07 10.39
C ILE A 113 -14.93 -14.57 11.11
N GLY A 114 -15.92 -13.70 11.26
CA GLY A 114 -17.27 -14.04 11.73
C GLY A 114 -18.24 -14.07 10.55
N LEU A 115 -19.06 -15.10 10.46
CA LEU A 115 -20.12 -15.21 9.47
C LEU A 115 -21.47 -15.29 10.19
N LEU A 116 -22.36 -14.38 9.87
CA LEU A 116 -23.74 -14.37 10.36
C LEU A 116 -24.69 -14.58 9.19
N SER A 117 -25.40 -15.70 9.18
CA SER A 117 -26.45 -15.96 8.20
C SER A 117 -27.78 -15.40 8.71
N ILE A 118 -28.45 -14.61 7.87
CA ILE A 118 -29.77 -14.03 8.15
C ILE A 118 -30.80 -14.73 7.25
N PRO A 119 -31.82 -15.40 7.82
CA PRO A 119 -32.91 -15.98 7.03
C PRO A 119 -33.69 -14.92 6.25
N ARG A 120 -34.14 -15.21 5.03
CA ARG A 120 -34.95 -14.29 4.21
C ARG A 120 -36.25 -13.85 4.91
N ASP A 121 -36.80 -14.74 5.74
CA ASP A 121 -38.08 -14.55 6.44
C ASP A 121 -37.89 -13.86 7.80
N THR A 122 -36.77 -13.17 8.01
CA THR A 122 -36.52 -12.43 9.26
C THR A 122 -37.53 -11.30 9.40
N ALA A 123 -38.45 -11.43 10.36
CA ALA A 123 -39.40 -10.39 10.69
C ALA A 123 -38.67 -9.21 11.33
N PHE A 124 -38.64 -8.08 10.63
CA PHE A 124 -38.04 -6.84 11.12
C PHE A 124 -39.01 -5.68 10.87
N PRO A 125 -39.20 -4.75 11.83
CA PRO A 125 -40.04 -3.59 11.63
C PRO A 125 -39.45 -2.70 10.53
N LEU A 126 -40.16 -2.60 9.42
CA LEU A 126 -39.93 -1.58 8.42
C LEU A 126 -40.68 -0.34 8.93
N GLY A 127 -39.93 0.71 9.24
CA GLY A 127 -40.48 1.97 9.77
C GLY A 127 -41.44 2.65 8.80
#